data_AF-A0A2S9YJ76-F1
#
_entry.id   AF-A0A2S9YJ76-F1
#
_cell.length_a   1.000
_cell.length_b   1.000
_cell.length_c   1.000
_cell.angle_alpha   90.00
_cell.angle_beta   90.00
_cell.angle_gamma   90.00
#
_symmetry.space_group_name_H-M   'P 1'
#
loop_
_entity.id
_entity.type
_entity.pdbx_description
1 polymer ?
#
loop_
_entity_poly.entity_id
_entity_poly.type
_entity_poly.pdbx_seq_one_letter_code
_entity_poly.pdbx_strand_id
1 'polypeptide(L)'
;MKHIATTIARTSNCRIDRCSCGAVHISVGGTTVRVQDGIARELRDILGLAIGEIDKQTSTAPAPPSFHLVRSLGDDDGDPELH
;
A
#
# COMPACT_ATOMS: atom_id res chain seq x y z
N MET A 1 5.19 -30.14 22.82
CA MET A 1 5.18 -28.77 23.38
C MET A 1 4.16 -27.93 22.61
N LYS A 2 3.41 -27.04 23.27
CA LYS A 2 2.39 -26.19 22.63
C LYS A 2 3.05 -24.94 22.04
N HIS A 3 2.86 -24.70 20.74
CA HIS A 3 3.29 -23.49 20.07
C HIS A 3 2.27 -22.37 20.34
N ILE A 4 2.73 -21.24 20.88
CA ILE A 4 1.89 -20.06 21.14
C ILE A 4 2.29 -19.00 20.14
N ALA A 5 1.33 -18.51 19.35
CA ALA A 5 1.56 -17.50 18.33
C ALA A 5 0.98 -16.15 18.79
N THR A 6 1.77 -15.09 18.66
CA THR A 6 1.36 -13.71 18.96
C THR A 6 1.30 -12.92 17.67
N THR A 7 0.16 -12.30 17.36
CA THR A 7 0.02 -11.48 16.15
C THR A 7 0.83 -10.21 16.27
N ILE A 8 1.71 -9.97 15.29
CA ILE A 8 2.52 -8.75 15.18
C ILE A 8 1.82 -7.73 14.30
N ALA A 9 1.27 -8.17 13.17
CA ALA A 9 0.62 -7.32 12.19
C ALA A 9 -0.56 -8.04 11.55
N ARG A 10 -1.61 -7.29 11.21
CA ARG A 10 -2.80 -7.83 10.56
C ARG A 10 -3.50 -6.78 9.70
N THR A 11 -3.94 -7.20 8.53
CA THR A 11 -4.89 -6.52 7.67
C THR A 11 -6.05 -7.47 7.32
N SER A 12 -6.92 -7.08 6.40
CA SER A 12 -8.01 -7.94 5.92
C SER A 12 -7.51 -9.22 5.26
N ASN A 13 -6.43 -9.13 4.48
CA ASN A 13 -5.92 -10.23 3.67
C ASN A 13 -4.56 -10.78 4.14
N CYS A 14 -3.88 -10.09 5.05
CA CYS A 14 -2.57 -10.50 5.53
C CYS A 14 -2.52 -10.59 7.06
N ARG A 15 -1.80 -11.57 7.59
CA ARG A 15 -1.54 -11.71 9.03
C ARG A 15 -0.13 -12.20 9.26
N ILE A 16 0.57 -11.60 10.21
CA ILE A 16 1.90 -12.00 10.62
C ILE A 16 1.89 -12.33 12.10
N ASP A 17 2.28 -13.55 12.46
CA ASP A 17 2.40 -14.01 13.84
C ASP A 17 3.84 -14.39 14.18
N ARG A 18 4.28 -14.07 15.40
CA ARG A 18 5.51 -14.63 15.99
C ARG A 18 5.16 -15.82 16.86
N CYS A 19 5.71 -16.98 16.52
CA CYS A 19 5.55 -18.19 17.29
C CYS A 19 6.57 -18.24 18.44
N SER A 20 6.19 -18.82 19.58
CA SER A 20 7.06 -19.00 20.75
C SER A 20 8.30 -19.84 20.49
N CYS A 21 8.34 -20.59 19.37
CA CYS A 21 9.53 -21.29 18.90
C CYS A 21 10.49 -20.43 18.06
N GLY A 22 10.23 -19.12 17.94
CA GLY A 22 11.01 -18.19 17.14
C GLY A 22 10.55 -18.05 15.69
N ALA A 23 9.81 -19.02 15.14
CA ALA A 23 9.32 -18.94 13.76
C ALA A 23 8.34 -17.77 13.56
N VAL A 24 8.36 -17.17 12.37
CA VAL A 24 7.39 -16.18 11.92
C VAL A 24 6.41 -16.85 10.96
N HIS A 25 5.12 -16.66 11.18
CA HIS A 25 4.07 -17.17 10.29
C HIS A 25 3.52 -16.00 9.50
N ILE A 26 3.54 -16.10 8.17
CA ILE A 26 3.05 -15.08 7.25
C ILE A 26 1.86 -15.69 6.50
N SER A 27 0.66 -15.23 6.83
CA SER A 27 -0.58 -15.62 6.16
C SER A 27 -0.98 -14.57 5.14
N VAL A 28 -1.30 -15.00 3.92
CA VAL A 28 -1.87 -14.20 2.84
C VAL A 28 -3.08 -14.95 2.29
N GLY A 29 -4.27 -14.40 2.51
CA GLY A 29 -5.53 -15.11 2.24
C GLY A 29 -5.62 -16.43 3.02
N GLY A 30 -5.86 -17.53 2.31
CA GLY A 30 -5.89 -18.88 2.88
C GLY A 30 -4.52 -19.54 3.05
N THR A 31 -3.46 -18.96 2.52
CA THR A 31 -2.12 -19.57 2.51
C THR A 31 -1.28 -19.03 3.65
N THR A 32 -0.58 -19.91 4.38
CA THR A 32 0.34 -19.51 5.45
C THR A 32 1.72 -20.12 5.21
N VAL A 33 2.75 -19.27 5.21
CA VAL A 33 4.15 -19.67 5.14
C VAL A 33 4.76 -19.56 6.53
N ARG A 34 5.42 -20.62 6.99
CA ARG A 34 6.19 -20.62 8.23
C ARG A 34 7.66 -20.42 7.91
N VAL A 35 8.25 -19.37 8.48
CA VAL A 35 9.62 -18.95 8.23
C VAL A 35 10.42 -19.08 9.52
N GLN A 36 11.61 -19.66 9.44
CA GLN A 36 12.52 -19.71 10.59
C GLN A 36 13.10 -18.31 10.85
N ASP A 37 13.38 -17.97 12.11
CA ASP A 37 13.83 -16.63 12.51
C ASP A 37 15.06 -16.15 11.72
N GLY A 38 16.05 -17.04 11.51
CA GLY A 38 17.26 -16.71 10.75
C GLY A 38 16.99 -16.40 9.27
N ILE A 39 16.02 -17.08 8.65
CA ILE A 39 15.66 -16.92 7.24
C ILE A 39 14.72 -15.71 7.06
N ALA A 40 13.99 -15.32 8.09
CA ALA A 40 13.02 -14.22 8.01
C ALA A 40 13.66 -12.88 7.64
N ARG A 41 14.91 -12.64 8.07
CA ARG A 41 15.66 -11.43 7.71
C ARG A 41 16.04 -11.41 6.22
N GLU A 42 16.56 -12.53 5.72
CA GLU A 42 16.91 -12.67 4.31
C GLU A 42 15.67 -12.57 3.41
N LEU A 43 14.57 -13.21 3.80
CA LEU A 43 13.29 -13.12 3.10
C LEU A 43 12.78 -11.68 3.03
N ARG A 44 12.88 -10.92 4.13
CA ARG A 44 12.51 -9.49 4.14
C ARG A 44 13.33 -8.71 3.11
N ASP A 45 14.64 -8.95 3.05
CA ASP A 45 15.54 -8.19 2.18
C ASP A 45 15.22 -8.44 0.70
N ILE A 46 15.03 -9.70 0.31
CA ILE A 46 14.63 -10.06 -1.06
C ILE A 46 13.22 -9.57 -1.41
N LEU A 47 12.26 -9.66 -0.49
CA LEU A 47 10.92 -9.11 -0.73
C LEU A 47 10.95 -7.59 -0.89
N GLY A 48 11.77 -6.88 -0.13
CA GLY A 48 11.94 -5.43 -0.27
C GLY A 48 12.42 -5.04 -1.67
N LEU A 49 13.38 -5.79 -2.23
CA LEU A 49 13.83 -5.59 -3.62
C LEU A 49 12.72 -5.83 -4.64
N ALA A 50 11.95 -6.92 -4.47
CA ALA A 50 10.86 -7.25 -5.38
C ALA A 50 9.71 -6.23 -5.34
N ILE A 51 9.30 -5.79 -4.14
CA ILE A 51 8.24 -4.80 -3.96
C ILE A 51 8.67 -3.45 -4.55
N GLY A 52 9.92 -3.03 -4.31
CA GLY A 52 10.44 -1.80 -4.88
C GLY A 52 10.42 -1.77 -6.40
N GLU A 53 10.51 -2.92 -7.07
CA GLU A 53 10.39 -3.01 -8.53
C GLU A 53 8.94 -2.89 -9.00
N ILE A 54 7.98 -3.48 -8.27
CA ILE A 54 6.55 -3.35 -8.55
C ILE A 54 6.09 -1.88 -8.44
N ASP A 55 6.57 -1.18 -7.41
CA ASP A 55 6.21 0.22 -7.18
C ASP A 55 6.71 1.15 -8.31
N LYS A 56 7.88 0.86 -8.88
CA LYS A 56 8.39 1.59 -10.05
C LYS A 56 7.52 1.39 -11.28
N GLN A 57 7.09 0.16 -11.56
CA GLN A 57 6.22 -0.14 -12.71
C GLN A 57 4.86 0.57 -12.60
N THR A 58 4.35 0.71 -11.38
CA THR A 58 3.09 1.42 -11.10
C THR A 58 3.22 2.93 -11.34
N SER A 59 4.39 3.52 -11.06
CA SER A 59 4.65 4.95 -11.26
C SER A 59 4.89 5.35 -12.72
N THR A 60 5.12 4.40 -13.62
CA THR A 60 5.26 4.66 -15.07
C THR A 60 3.94 4.75 -15.84
N ALA A 61 2.79 4.70 -15.16
CA ALA A 61 1.51 4.99 -15.81
C ALA A 61 1.47 6.47 -16.27
N PRO A 62 1.02 6.77 -17.50
CA PRO A 62 0.93 8.16 -17.98
C PRO A 62 0.06 8.99 -17.04
N ALA A 63 0.53 10.18 -16.66
CA ALA A 63 -0.27 11.11 -15.88
C ALA A 63 -1.61 11.37 -16.62
N PRO A 64 -2.76 11.38 -15.90
CA PRO A 64 -4.03 11.67 -16.53
C PRO A 64 -3.98 13.07 -17.17
N PRO A 65 -4.62 13.26 -18.34
CA PRO A 65 -4.60 14.56 -19.02
C PRO A 65 -5.14 15.63 -18.09
N SER A 66 -4.40 16.73 -17.97
CA SER A 66 -4.81 17.91 -17.21
C SER A 66 -6.05 18.54 -17.85
N PHE A 67 -7.21 18.37 -17.23
CA PHE A 67 -8.43 19.07 -17.62
C PHE A 67 -8.34 20.52 -17.15
N HIS A 68 -8.25 21.46 -18.08
CA HIS A 68 -8.45 22.88 -17.79
C HIS A 68 -9.94 23.16 -17.69
N LEU A 69 -10.41 23.51 -16.49
CA LEU A 69 -11.75 24.05 -16.29
C LEU A 69 -11.81 25.45 -16.92
N VAL A 70 -12.52 25.56 -18.05
CA VAL A 70 -12.88 26.85 -18.64
C VAL A 70 -13.85 27.53 -17.67
N ARG A 71 -13.43 28.63 -17.04
CA ARG A 71 -14.35 29.54 -16.36
C ARG A 71 -15.25 30.15 -17.43
N SER A 72 -16.53 29.77 -17.45
CA SER A 72 -17.54 30.44 -18.26
C SER A 72 -17.58 31.91 -17.88
N LEU A 73 -17.12 32.78 -18.79
CA LEU A 73 -17.39 34.21 -18.75
C LEU A 73 -18.90 34.38 -18.98
N GLY A 74 -19.62 34.76 -17.95
CA GLY A 74 -21.06 34.95 -18.01
C GLY A 74 -21.55 35.55 -16.70
N ASP A 75 -21.23 36.83 -16.50
CA ASP A 75 -22.00 37.81 -15.71
C ASP A 75 -21.36 39.19 -15.97
N ASP A 76 -21.56 39.69 -17.20
CA ASP A 76 -21.41 41.11 -17.52
C ASP A 76 -22.79 41.58 -18.00
N ASP A 77 -23.68 41.79 -17.03
CA ASP A 77 -25.01 42.39 -17.23
C ASP A 77 -25.05 43.72 -16.46
N GLY A 78 -24.93 44.83 -17.21
CA GLY A 78 -25.73 46.05 -17.01
C GLY A 78 -25.25 47.15 -16.03
N ASP A 79 -24.47 48.11 -16.57
CA ASP A 79 -24.50 49.60 -16.51
C ASP A 79 -25.76 50.31 -15.90
N PRO A 80 -25.82 51.66 -15.58
CA PRO A 80 -24.81 52.75 -15.45
C PRO A 80 -24.90 53.61 -14.16
N GLU A 81 -24.00 54.60 -14.05
CA GLU A 81 -23.96 55.75 -13.13
C GLU A 81 -25.26 56.56 -13.00
N LEU A 82 -25.57 57.03 -11.79
CA LEU A 82 -26.34 58.27 -11.55
C LEU A 82 -25.75 59.06 -10.37
N HIS A 83 -25.65 60.37 -10.62
CA HIS A 83 -25.17 61.47 -9.78
C HIS A 83 -25.68 61.51 -8.33
#